data_AF-B9DL68-F1
#
_entry.id   AF-B9DL68-F1
#
_cell.length_a   1.000
_cell.length_b   1.000
_cell.length_c   1.000
_cell.angle_alpha   90.00
_cell.angle_beta   90.00
_cell.angle_gamma   90.00
#
_symmetry.space_group_name_H-M   'P 1'
#
loop_
_entity.id
_entity.type
_entity.pdbx_description
1 polymer ?
#
loop_
_entity_poly.entity_id
_entity_poly.type
_entity_poly.pdbx_seq_one_letter_code
_entity_poly.pdbx_strand_id
1 'polypeptide(L)'
;MKQYHFKNVYYKTLLVITSIAFLVVLLLLTIQFTQESSKHASQQTLNHFAAQKIQKTMQQQHIPGMSVLMIQHQKLILNKGFGFQNQAKQQHATEHTQYEIASDTKAFTGLAILQLSDKKKIDLNAPVSDYLPWLHLKYHDKQAKVTVEQLIAQTSGIDDDMSSDKEDELPKSKDNLKSHVKSINNEELNDQPGQQFNYANMNYDILGLLVEQVSHQSYENYIRQHILTPLHMNQTYFKTENITKNRKKHLAQGYVEEKNGHVEADNPDYFKGDTPAAYMISSTTDMIPWVNMQLNPKGTDKSLITQSHQKRSETPKDANASDYATGWFLNPDQHQVLHPGTLPNYSSFVLLNSKEKNAVVILANLNTDATPNLARTLNHQLEFFDQYHKLNYDVQQYALIIALLIWIAIIICAAGLINIGYVIYHFKQQRISKRFNSKLINIMIFTLTLGLIILISAIFYKAPSWIIQSINWEIALMSFSPPIIMLILLIFIAILLFIIRLSLSLLWKDTKSKKQILNKRYV
;
A
#
# COMPACT_ATOMS: atom_id res chain seq x y z
N MET A 1 -59.05 17.03 -43.13
CA MET A 1 -58.85 16.94 -41.65
C MET A 1 -58.20 15.63 -41.17
N LYS A 2 -58.58 14.43 -41.63
CA LYS A 2 -57.97 13.15 -41.17
C LYS A 2 -56.45 13.02 -41.38
N GLN A 3 -55.91 13.51 -42.51
CA GLN A 3 -54.48 13.43 -42.82
C GLN A 3 -53.59 14.32 -41.92
N TYR A 4 -54.12 15.48 -41.50
CA TYR A 4 -53.46 16.38 -40.55
C TYR A 4 -53.41 15.78 -39.14
N HIS A 5 -54.48 15.09 -38.73
CA HIS A 5 -54.55 14.41 -37.44
C HIS A 5 -53.56 13.23 -37.36
N PHE A 6 -53.43 12.46 -38.45
CA PHE A 6 -52.51 11.32 -38.52
C PHE A 6 -51.03 11.74 -38.49
N LYS A 7 -50.64 12.80 -39.21
CA LYS A 7 -49.29 13.38 -39.12
C LYS A 7 -48.98 13.85 -37.69
N ASN A 8 -49.94 14.51 -37.03
CA ASN A 8 -49.72 15.05 -35.69
C ASN A 8 -49.57 13.94 -34.63
N VAL A 9 -50.31 12.83 -34.75
CA VAL A 9 -50.12 11.64 -33.91
C VAL A 9 -48.78 10.97 -34.21
N TYR A 10 -48.42 10.78 -35.47
CA TYR A 10 -47.15 10.17 -35.87
C TYR A 10 -45.93 10.95 -35.33
N TYR A 11 -45.89 12.28 -35.49
CA TYR A 11 -44.79 13.10 -34.97
C TYR A 11 -44.72 13.10 -33.44
N LYS A 12 -45.87 13.10 -32.75
CA LYS A 12 -45.89 12.98 -31.28
C LYS A 12 -45.39 11.62 -30.82
N THR A 13 -45.83 10.53 -31.44
CA THR A 13 -45.38 9.17 -31.12
C THR A 13 -43.90 9.02 -31.42
N LEU A 14 -43.42 9.50 -32.56
CA LEU A 14 -42.00 9.48 -32.92
C LEU A 14 -41.16 10.27 -31.92
N LEU A 15 -41.61 11.46 -31.51
CA LEU A 15 -40.92 12.30 -30.53
C LEU A 15 -40.88 11.66 -29.14
N VAL A 16 -41.95 10.96 -28.74
CA VAL A 16 -41.96 10.18 -27.48
C VAL A 16 -40.99 9.01 -27.55
N ILE A 17 -40.99 8.24 -28.64
CA ILE A 17 -40.08 7.11 -28.83
C ILE A 17 -38.61 7.57 -28.85
N THR A 18 -38.28 8.64 -29.59
CA THR A 18 -36.92 9.17 -29.63
C THR A 18 -36.48 9.75 -28.29
N SER A 19 -37.39 10.38 -27.54
CA SER A 19 -37.11 10.87 -26.19
C SER A 19 -36.86 9.73 -25.20
N ILE A 20 -37.65 8.65 -25.26
CA ILE A 20 -37.44 7.46 -24.43
C ILE A 20 -36.11 6.79 -24.78
N ALA A 21 -35.82 6.61 -26.07
CA ALA A 21 -34.57 6.02 -26.52
C ALA A 21 -33.35 6.86 -26.05
N PHE A 22 -33.44 8.19 -26.16
CA PHE A 22 -32.41 9.11 -25.66
C PHE A 22 -32.20 9.00 -24.14
N LEU A 23 -33.28 8.93 -23.36
CA LEU A 23 -33.21 8.75 -21.90
C LEU A 23 -32.62 7.38 -21.51
N VAL A 24 -32.93 6.32 -22.25
CA VAL A 24 -32.35 4.99 -22.03
C VAL A 24 -30.85 5.00 -22.32
N VAL A 25 -30.41 5.62 -23.42
CA VAL A 25 -28.99 5.76 -23.75
C VAL A 25 -28.26 6.56 -22.67
N LEU A 26 -28.83 7.67 -22.22
CA LEU A 26 -28.29 8.47 -21.11
C LEU A 26 -28.21 7.67 -19.80
N LEU A 27 -29.22 6.88 -19.48
CA LEU A 27 -29.21 6.01 -18.29
C LEU A 27 -28.09 4.97 -18.38
N LEU A 28 -27.93 4.31 -19.53
CA LEU A 28 -26.86 3.34 -19.76
C LEU A 28 -25.47 3.99 -19.64
N LEU A 29 -25.29 5.19 -20.20
CA LEU A 29 -24.05 5.96 -20.05
C LEU A 29 -23.77 6.32 -18.58
N THR A 30 -24.79 6.70 -17.81
CA THR A 30 -24.62 6.97 -16.37
C THR A 30 -24.27 5.73 -15.56
N ILE A 31 -24.79 4.55 -15.93
CA ILE A 31 -24.45 3.28 -15.29
C ILE A 31 -22.98 2.91 -15.59
N GLN A 32 -22.57 2.97 -16.85
CA GLN A 32 -21.19 2.67 -17.23
C GLN A 32 -20.21 3.65 -16.56
N PHE A 33 -20.52 4.95 -16.59
CA PHE A 33 -19.74 5.96 -15.88
C PHE A 33 -19.68 5.69 -14.38
N THR A 34 -20.78 5.23 -13.77
CA THR A 34 -20.82 4.90 -12.33
C THR A 34 -19.89 3.76 -11.97
N GLN A 35 -19.84 2.72 -12.80
CA GLN A 35 -19.00 1.56 -12.58
C GLN A 35 -17.50 1.86 -12.77
N GLU A 36 -17.13 2.60 -13.81
CA GLU A 36 -15.72 2.97 -14.04
C GLU A 36 -15.22 3.96 -12.97
N SER A 37 -16.03 4.96 -12.65
CA SER A 37 -15.63 6.02 -11.70
C SER A 37 -15.44 5.49 -10.29
N SER A 38 -16.22 4.49 -9.85
CA SER A 38 -16.06 3.88 -8.52
C SER A 38 -14.75 3.10 -8.40
N LYS A 39 -14.33 2.41 -9.47
CA LYS A 39 -13.07 1.65 -9.50
C LYS A 39 -11.85 2.57 -9.49
N HIS A 40 -11.92 3.69 -10.22
CA HIS A 40 -10.82 4.66 -10.25
C HIS A 40 -10.66 5.41 -8.92
N ALA A 41 -11.78 5.78 -8.28
CA ALA A 41 -11.79 6.47 -7.00
C ALA A 41 -11.12 5.66 -5.86
N SER A 42 -11.40 4.36 -5.76
CA SER A 42 -10.81 3.50 -4.73
C SER A 42 -9.28 3.41 -4.85
N GLN A 43 -8.76 3.17 -6.06
CA GLN A 43 -7.33 3.07 -6.32
C GLN A 43 -6.62 4.42 -6.09
N GLN A 44 -7.23 5.52 -6.54
CA GLN A 44 -6.65 6.85 -6.38
C GLN A 44 -6.53 7.23 -4.90
N THR A 45 -7.52 6.88 -4.09
CA THR A 45 -7.50 7.13 -2.63
C THR A 45 -6.40 6.35 -1.94
N LEU A 46 -6.29 5.05 -2.24
CA LEU A 46 -5.26 4.18 -1.69
C LEU A 46 -3.86 4.73 -2.00
N ASN A 47 -3.62 5.05 -3.28
CA ASN A 47 -2.35 5.62 -3.75
C ASN A 47 -2.06 7.00 -3.12
N HIS A 48 -3.09 7.85 -2.96
CA HIS A 48 -2.94 9.17 -2.37
C HIS A 48 -2.57 9.10 -0.88
N PHE A 49 -3.29 8.31 -0.09
CA PHE A 49 -2.95 8.13 1.31
C PHE A 49 -1.56 7.50 1.46
N ALA A 50 -1.24 6.47 0.66
CA ALA A 50 0.08 5.84 0.70
C ALA A 50 1.18 6.88 0.44
N ALA A 51 1.03 7.69 -0.63
CA ALA A 51 1.97 8.75 -0.95
C ALA A 51 2.11 9.78 0.17
N GLN A 52 1.00 10.24 0.77
CA GLN A 52 1.04 11.17 1.90
C GLN A 52 1.75 10.58 3.12
N LYS A 53 1.44 9.33 3.47
CA LYS A 53 2.07 8.66 4.61
C LYS A 53 3.56 8.47 4.38
N ILE A 54 3.96 8.03 3.19
CA ILE A 54 5.36 7.87 2.77
C ILE A 54 6.09 9.21 2.85
N GLN A 55 5.57 10.27 2.22
CA GLN A 55 6.20 11.60 2.23
C GLN A 55 6.33 12.16 3.64
N LYS A 56 5.29 11.99 4.48
CA LYS A 56 5.34 12.41 5.88
C LYS A 56 6.43 11.67 6.65
N THR A 57 6.53 10.35 6.49
CA THR A 57 7.59 9.56 7.13
C THR A 57 8.97 9.98 6.64
N MET A 58 9.17 10.18 5.34
CA MET A 58 10.44 10.67 4.79
C MET A 58 10.85 12.02 5.37
N GLN A 59 9.91 12.97 5.48
CA GLN A 59 10.17 14.28 6.07
C GLN A 59 10.51 14.19 7.56
N GLN A 60 9.80 13.34 8.31
CA GLN A 60 10.01 13.18 9.75
C GLN A 60 11.32 12.47 10.11
N GLN A 61 11.90 11.72 9.17
CA GLN A 61 13.07 10.85 9.37
C GLN A 61 14.21 11.22 8.43
N HIS A 62 14.12 12.41 7.80
CA HIS A 62 15.10 12.96 6.87
C HIS A 62 15.55 12.00 5.74
N ILE A 63 14.72 11.03 5.36
CA ILE A 63 15.05 10.02 4.34
C ILE A 63 15.16 10.70 2.96
N PRO A 64 16.34 10.71 2.31
CA PRO A 64 16.51 11.42 1.03
C PRO A 64 15.69 10.79 -0.09
N GLY A 65 15.69 9.45 -0.18
CA GLY A 65 14.97 8.72 -1.20
C GLY A 65 14.56 7.32 -0.79
N MET A 66 13.39 6.88 -1.26
CA MET A 66 12.93 5.51 -1.07
C MET A 66 12.07 5.05 -2.23
N SER A 67 12.00 3.75 -2.42
CA SER A 67 11.07 3.11 -3.35
C SER A 67 10.16 2.17 -2.59
N VAL A 68 8.87 2.22 -2.91
CA VAL A 68 7.83 1.44 -2.22
C VAL A 68 7.02 0.63 -3.22
N LEU A 69 6.92 -0.67 -2.95
CA LEU A 69 6.07 -1.63 -3.64
C LEU A 69 4.92 -2.05 -2.72
N MET A 70 3.71 -2.04 -3.25
CA MET A 70 2.51 -2.58 -2.61
C MET A 70 1.82 -3.52 -3.57
N ILE A 71 1.61 -4.77 -3.14
CA ILE A 71 0.88 -5.81 -3.86
C ILE A 71 -0.31 -6.23 -3.00
N GLN A 72 -1.48 -6.38 -3.62
CA GLN A 72 -2.67 -6.92 -2.98
C GLN A 72 -3.32 -7.93 -3.92
N HIS A 73 -3.61 -9.13 -3.41
CA HIS A 73 -4.21 -10.21 -4.20
C HIS A 73 -3.45 -10.47 -5.53
N GLN A 74 -2.12 -10.48 -5.49
CA GLN A 74 -1.21 -10.62 -6.65
C GLN A 74 -1.32 -9.49 -7.69
N LYS A 75 -1.99 -8.38 -7.38
CA LYS A 75 -2.08 -7.21 -8.24
C LYS A 75 -1.18 -6.11 -7.72
N LEU A 76 -0.49 -5.46 -8.64
CA LEU A 76 0.31 -4.28 -8.36
C LEU A 76 -0.61 -3.10 -8.00
N ILE A 77 -0.48 -2.59 -6.78
CA ILE A 77 -1.24 -1.43 -6.29
C ILE A 77 -0.39 -0.17 -6.44
N LEU A 78 0.86 -0.23 -5.96
CA LEU A 78 1.83 0.86 -6.03
C LEU A 78 3.21 0.27 -6.31
N ASN A 79 3.96 0.89 -7.22
CA ASN A 79 5.40 0.69 -7.33
C ASN A 79 5.99 2.03 -7.76
N LYS A 80 6.60 2.75 -6.82
CA LYS A 80 7.00 4.14 -7.04
C LYS A 80 8.18 4.54 -6.17
N GLY A 81 9.08 5.33 -6.77
CA GLY A 81 10.12 6.06 -6.05
C GLY A 81 9.66 7.42 -5.54
N PHE A 82 10.19 7.81 -4.39
CA PHE A 82 9.92 9.06 -3.69
C PHE A 82 11.25 9.72 -3.30
N GLY A 83 11.32 11.05 -3.40
CA GLY A 83 12.54 11.80 -3.10
C GLY A 83 13.64 11.61 -4.15
N PHE A 84 14.88 11.50 -3.69
CA PHE A 84 16.08 11.47 -4.53
C PHE A 84 16.91 10.21 -4.28
N GLN A 85 17.20 9.47 -5.34
CA GLN A 85 18.24 8.45 -5.26
C GLN A 85 19.64 9.08 -5.14
N ASN A 86 19.81 10.32 -5.58
CA ASN A 86 21.03 11.10 -5.37
C ASN A 86 20.69 12.59 -5.30
N GLN A 87 20.77 13.16 -4.10
CA GLN A 87 20.42 14.54 -3.81
C GLN A 87 21.38 15.54 -4.50
N ALA A 88 22.68 15.28 -4.49
CA ALA A 88 23.69 16.16 -5.08
C ALA A 88 23.52 16.30 -6.60
N LYS A 89 23.05 15.24 -7.28
CA LYS A 89 22.76 15.23 -8.72
C LYS A 89 21.31 15.56 -9.06
N GLN A 90 20.47 15.85 -8.06
CA GLN A 90 19.02 16.01 -8.21
C GLN A 90 18.35 14.86 -8.97
N GLN A 91 18.86 13.64 -8.79
CA GLN A 91 18.34 12.45 -9.47
C GLN A 91 17.23 11.84 -8.62
N HIS A 92 16.01 11.87 -9.14
CA HIS A 92 14.84 11.32 -8.46
C HIS A 92 14.91 9.80 -8.30
N ALA A 93 14.45 9.31 -7.15
CA ALA A 93 14.23 7.89 -6.96
C ALA A 93 13.07 7.42 -7.85
N THR A 94 13.18 6.20 -8.37
CA THR A 94 12.19 5.54 -9.23
C THR A 94 12.03 4.08 -8.80
N GLU A 95 11.01 3.40 -9.29
CA GLU A 95 10.82 1.97 -9.11
C GLU A 95 11.97 1.09 -9.66
N HIS A 96 12.86 1.67 -10.47
CA HIS A 96 14.05 1.02 -11.01
C HIS A 96 15.35 1.40 -10.28
N THR A 97 15.27 2.31 -9.31
CA THR A 97 16.41 2.65 -8.46
C THR A 97 16.82 1.41 -7.67
N GLN A 98 18.12 1.15 -7.66
CA GLN A 98 18.75 0.01 -7.00
C GLN A 98 19.20 0.41 -5.59
N TYR A 99 18.97 -0.46 -4.62
CA TYR A 99 19.31 -0.27 -3.21
C TYR A 99 20.01 -1.52 -2.70
N GLU A 100 20.94 -1.38 -1.77
CA GLU A 100 21.44 -2.50 -0.98
C GLU A 100 20.29 -2.97 -0.06
N ILE A 101 19.83 -4.21 -0.24
CA ILE A 101 18.68 -4.76 0.50
C ILE A 101 19.10 -5.41 1.82
N ALA A 102 20.37 -5.29 2.19
CA ALA A 102 20.89 -5.72 3.48
C ALA A 102 20.45 -7.16 3.82
N SER A 103 19.99 -7.38 5.05
CA SER A 103 19.59 -8.70 5.53
C SER A 103 18.41 -9.35 4.80
N ASP A 104 17.66 -8.65 3.94
CA ASP A 104 16.68 -9.31 3.04
C ASP A 104 17.37 -10.35 2.12
N THR A 105 18.69 -10.22 1.92
CA THR A 105 19.53 -11.19 1.19
C THR A 105 19.45 -12.60 1.79
N LYS A 106 19.29 -12.72 3.11
CA LYS A 106 19.24 -14.01 3.83
C LYS A 106 18.13 -14.92 3.33
N ALA A 107 16.98 -14.37 2.95
CA ALA A 107 15.88 -15.13 2.39
C ALA A 107 16.26 -15.82 1.06
N PHE A 108 17.13 -15.21 0.24
CA PHE A 108 17.64 -15.80 -0.99
C PHE A 108 18.66 -16.91 -0.71
N THR A 109 19.59 -16.67 0.21
CA THR A 109 20.58 -17.66 0.67
C THR A 109 19.90 -18.88 1.27
N GLY A 110 18.90 -18.66 2.14
CA GLY A 110 18.09 -19.71 2.73
C GLY A 110 17.36 -20.54 1.67
N LEU A 111 16.72 -19.90 0.68
CA LEU A 111 16.07 -20.61 -0.42
C LEU A 111 17.08 -21.45 -1.23
N ALA A 112 18.31 -20.98 -1.45
CA ALA A 112 19.34 -21.74 -2.13
C ALA A 112 19.71 -23.02 -1.38
N ILE A 113 19.81 -22.96 -0.05
CA ILE A 113 20.03 -24.14 0.80
C ILE A 113 18.87 -25.13 0.68
N LEU A 114 17.62 -24.65 0.71
CA LEU A 114 16.45 -25.51 0.54
C LEU A 114 16.41 -26.16 -0.85
N GLN A 115 16.77 -25.43 -1.91
CA GLN A 115 16.90 -26.01 -3.25
C GLN A 115 17.97 -27.11 -3.33
N LEU A 116 19.10 -26.94 -2.64
CA LEU A 116 20.14 -27.97 -2.58
C LEU A 116 19.71 -29.16 -1.71
N SER A 117 18.92 -28.91 -0.67
CA SER A 117 18.36 -29.96 0.18
C SER A 117 17.30 -30.80 -0.51
N ASP A 118 16.39 -30.17 -1.28
CA ASP A 118 15.40 -30.85 -2.12
C ASP A 118 16.07 -31.76 -3.16
N LYS A 119 17.23 -31.32 -3.70
CA LYS A 119 18.10 -32.13 -4.58
C LYS A 119 18.94 -33.18 -3.84
N LYS A 120 18.75 -33.36 -2.53
CA LYS A 120 19.49 -34.28 -1.65
C LYS A 120 21.00 -34.05 -1.62
N LYS A 121 21.44 -32.82 -1.94
CA LYS A 121 22.85 -32.43 -1.89
C LYS A 121 23.26 -31.89 -0.52
N ILE A 122 22.30 -31.36 0.24
CA ILE A 122 22.47 -30.92 1.63
C ILE A 122 21.40 -31.58 2.49
N ASP A 123 21.82 -32.36 3.48
CA ASP A 123 20.99 -32.73 4.62
C ASP A 123 21.01 -31.59 5.65
N LEU A 124 19.84 -31.05 5.99
CA LEU A 124 19.70 -29.96 6.96
C LEU A 124 20.14 -30.40 8.37
N ASN A 125 19.99 -31.68 8.71
CA ASN A 125 20.37 -32.19 10.03
C ASN A 125 21.84 -32.61 10.12
N ALA A 126 22.57 -32.61 9.00
CA ALA A 126 23.97 -32.97 9.00
C ALA A 126 24.82 -31.87 9.66
N PRO A 127 25.89 -32.24 10.40
CA PRO A 127 26.91 -31.32 10.83
C PRO A 127 27.50 -30.53 9.66
N VAL A 128 27.73 -29.23 9.86
CA VAL A 128 28.37 -28.36 8.86
C VAL A 128 29.77 -28.89 8.48
N SER A 129 30.46 -29.54 9.43
CA SER A 129 31.76 -30.17 9.23
C SER A 129 31.75 -31.28 8.17
N ASP A 130 30.60 -31.87 7.85
CA ASP A 130 30.51 -32.89 6.80
C ASP A 130 30.72 -32.28 5.40
N TYR A 131 30.44 -30.98 5.26
CA TYR A 131 30.65 -30.22 4.03
C TYR A 131 31.88 -29.31 4.10
N LEU A 132 32.23 -28.85 5.30
CA LEU A 132 33.41 -28.03 5.59
C LEU A 132 34.29 -28.72 6.66
N PRO A 133 35.06 -29.78 6.30
CA PRO A 133 35.79 -30.60 7.28
C PRO A 133 36.83 -29.85 8.11
N TRP A 134 37.24 -28.67 7.67
CA TRP A 134 38.21 -27.82 8.34
C TRP A 134 37.59 -26.82 9.32
N LEU A 135 36.26 -26.65 9.31
CA LEU A 135 35.55 -25.74 10.20
C LEU A 135 35.22 -26.45 11.51
N HIS A 136 35.95 -26.10 12.56
CA HIS A 136 35.79 -26.61 13.91
C HIS A 136 35.35 -25.46 14.80
N LEU A 137 34.23 -25.60 15.49
CA LEU A 137 33.75 -24.65 16.49
C LEU A 137 33.80 -25.31 17.86
N LYS A 138 33.94 -24.53 18.94
CA LYS A 138 34.05 -25.07 20.29
C LYS A 138 32.95 -24.55 21.20
N TYR A 139 32.57 -25.35 22.18
CA TYR A 139 31.71 -24.94 23.29
C TYR A 139 32.17 -25.65 24.57
N HIS A 140 32.50 -24.86 25.58
CA HIS A 140 33.24 -25.26 26.77
C HIS A 140 34.51 -26.07 26.44
N ASP A 141 35.37 -25.51 25.58
CA ASP A 141 36.64 -26.11 25.11
C ASP A 141 36.50 -27.45 24.35
N LYS A 142 35.27 -27.87 24.03
CA LYS A 142 34.99 -29.12 23.31
C LYS A 142 34.46 -28.83 21.92
N GLN A 143 34.82 -29.68 20.96
CA GLN A 143 34.32 -29.55 19.59
C GLN A 143 32.79 -29.61 19.56
N ALA A 144 32.16 -28.53 19.10
CA ALA A 144 30.74 -28.40 18.93
C ALA A 144 30.31 -28.93 17.55
N LYS A 145 29.17 -29.62 17.51
CA LYS A 145 28.53 -30.08 16.26
C LYS A 145 27.39 -29.14 15.91
N VAL A 146 27.69 -28.11 15.11
CA VAL A 146 26.68 -27.23 14.52
C VAL A 146 26.13 -27.88 13.25
N THR A 147 24.81 -27.96 13.14
CA THR A 147 24.10 -28.48 11.96
C THR A 147 23.70 -27.36 11.00
N VAL A 148 23.41 -27.71 9.74
CA VAL A 148 22.91 -26.74 8.75
C VAL A 148 21.58 -26.12 9.23
N GLU A 149 20.70 -26.92 9.83
CA GLU A 149 19.43 -26.48 10.42
C GLU A 149 19.64 -25.40 11.49
N GLN A 150 20.62 -25.58 12.36
CA GLN A 150 20.93 -24.61 13.42
C GLN A 150 21.50 -23.30 12.87
N LEU A 151 22.21 -23.31 11.74
CA LEU A 151 22.60 -22.07 11.03
C LEU A 151 21.36 -21.35 10.50
N ILE A 152 20.47 -22.07 9.80
CA ILE A 152 19.23 -21.49 9.24
C ILE A 152 18.36 -20.90 10.35
N ALA A 153 18.23 -21.64 11.46
CA ALA A 153 17.42 -21.28 12.62
C ALA A 153 18.04 -20.18 13.49
N GLN A 154 19.25 -19.70 13.18
CA GLN A 154 20.00 -18.74 14.02
C GLN A 154 20.19 -19.28 15.46
N THR A 155 20.36 -20.60 15.61
CA THR A 155 20.59 -21.27 16.90
C THR A 155 21.93 -21.99 16.92
N SER A 156 22.92 -21.53 16.16
CA SER A 156 24.23 -22.17 16.06
C SER A 156 25.10 -21.97 17.29
N GLY A 157 24.81 -20.94 18.09
CA GLY A 157 25.67 -20.45 19.18
C GLY A 157 26.72 -19.42 18.74
N ILE A 158 26.78 -19.10 17.44
CA ILE A 158 27.61 -18.02 16.89
C ILE A 158 26.95 -16.69 17.23
N ASP A 159 27.75 -15.75 17.75
CA ASP A 159 27.32 -14.39 18.06
C ASP A 159 27.72 -13.39 16.98
N ASP A 160 27.02 -12.27 16.88
CA ASP A 160 27.26 -11.24 15.86
C ASP A 160 28.55 -10.44 16.13
N ASP A 161 28.88 -10.21 17.40
CA ASP A 161 30.13 -9.58 17.82
C ASP A 161 31.34 -10.41 17.34
N MET A 162 31.24 -11.74 17.43
CA MET A 162 32.25 -12.67 16.92
C MET A 162 32.41 -12.61 15.39
N SER A 163 31.36 -12.24 14.65
CA SER A 163 31.43 -12.02 13.20
C SER A 163 32.13 -10.70 12.89
N SER A 164 31.64 -9.61 13.49
CA SER A 164 32.06 -8.24 13.20
C SER A 164 33.50 -7.95 13.64
N ASP A 165 33.92 -8.40 14.82
CA ASP A 165 35.32 -8.26 15.28
C ASP A 165 36.31 -8.90 14.29
N LYS A 166 35.93 -10.03 13.68
CA LYS A 166 36.79 -10.75 12.74
C LYS A 166 36.84 -10.11 11.36
N GLU A 167 35.81 -9.36 10.96
CA GLU A 167 35.84 -8.60 9.71
C GLU A 167 36.91 -7.50 9.78
N ASP A 168 36.99 -6.81 10.91
CA ASP A 168 37.97 -5.75 11.15
C ASP A 168 39.42 -6.26 11.20
N GLU A 169 39.62 -7.51 11.65
CA GLU A 169 40.94 -8.16 11.71
C GLU A 169 41.43 -8.70 10.36
N LEU A 170 40.54 -8.95 9.39
CA LEU A 170 40.90 -9.59 8.13
C LEU A 170 41.54 -8.61 7.13
N PRO A 171 42.76 -8.90 6.61
CA PRO A 171 43.36 -8.05 5.60
C PRO A 171 42.50 -7.99 4.33
N LYS A 172 42.33 -6.79 3.75
CA LYS A 172 41.57 -6.59 2.48
C LYS A 172 42.04 -7.50 1.32
N SER A 173 43.29 -7.97 1.33
CA SER A 173 43.82 -8.93 0.34
C SER A 173 43.24 -10.34 0.46
N LYS A 174 42.61 -10.67 1.59
CA LYS A 174 41.94 -11.95 1.86
C LYS A 174 40.42 -11.81 1.94
N ASP A 175 39.86 -10.65 1.60
CA ASP A 175 38.43 -10.37 1.64
C ASP A 175 37.64 -11.21 0.61
N ASN A 176 37.21 -12.38 1.05
CA ASN A 176 36.33 -13.31 0.35
C ASN A 176 35.60 -14.20 1.36
N LEU A 177 34.50 -14.80 0.91
CA LEU A 177 33.61 -15.64 1.70
C LEU A 177 34.33 -16.78 2.44
N LYS A 178 35.25 -17.49 1.78
CA LYS A 178 35.97 -18.60 2.41
C LYS A 178 36.92 -18.13 3.51
N SER A 179 37.64 -17.03 3.30
CA SER A 179 38.52 -16.47 4.34
C SER A 179 37.71 -15.97 5.54
N HIS A 180 36.53 -15.40 5.29
CA HIS A 180 35.61 -14.93 6.33
C HIS A 180 35.15 -16.08 7.22
N VAL A 181 34.55 -17.12 6.64
CA VAL A 181 34.12 -18.29 7.41
C VAL A 181 35.31 -18.98 8.10
N LYS A 182 36.52 -18.85 7.55
CA LYS A 182 37.74 -19.37 8.18
C LYS A 182 38.24 -18.55 9.37
N SER A 183 37.86 -17.28 9.50
CA SER A 183 38.29 -16.45 10.64
C SER A 183 37.71 -16.91 11.96
N ILE A 184 36.54 -17.54 11.94
CA ILE A 184 35.88 -18.12 13.11
C ILE A 184 36.31 -19.55 13.43
N ASN A 185 37.31 -20.09 12.71
CA ASN A 185 37.73 -21.46 12.94
C ASN A 185 38.45 -21.61 14.29
N ASN A 186 38.00 -22.58 15.08
CA ASN A 186 38.39 -22.88 16.46
C ASN A 186 37.96 -21.85 17.51
N GLU A 187 37.08 -20.92 17.15
CA GLU A 187 36.49 -19.97 18.09
C GLU A 187 35.46 -20.65 19.00
N GLU A 188 35.25 -20.03 20.16
CA GLU A 188 34.33 -20.48 21.20
C GLU A 188 32.93 -19.89 20.97
N LEU A 189 31.91 -20.75 20.98
CA LEU A 189 30.51 -20.36 20.85
C LEU A 189 29.98 -19.79 22.16
N ASN A 190 29.13 -18.77 22.07
CA ASN A 190 28.50 -18.16 23.24
C ASN A 190 27.41 -19.05 23.86
N ASP A 191 26.73 -19.83 23.03
CA ASP A 191 25.70 -20.76 23.46
C ASP A 191 25.92 -22.15 22.89
N GLN A 192 25.37 -23.15 23.58
CA GLN A 192 25.34 -24.51 23.04
C GLN A 192 24.46 -24.54 21.77
N PRO A 193 24.93 -25.15 20.67
CA PRO A 193 24.15 -25.25 19.44
C PRO A 193 22.76 -25.88 19.68
N GLY A 194 21.73 -25.19 19.19
CA GLY A 194 20.32 -25.56 19.28
C GLY A 194 19.59 -25.05 20.53
N GLN A 195 20.28 -24.39 21.47
CA GLN A 195 19.64 -23.94 22.72
C GLN A 195 18.90 -22.60 22.57
N GLN A 196 19.56 -21.58 22.03
CA GLN A 196 19.05 -20.21 22.00
C GLN A 196 19.14 -19.61 20.61
N PHE A 197 18.21 -18.69 20.31
CA PHE A 197 18.27 -17.86 19.13
C PHE A 197 19.23 -16.68 19.36
N ASN A 198 20.25 -16.60 18.51
CA ASN A 198 21.18 -15.48 18.41
C ASN A 198 21.33 -15.11 16.93
N TYR A 199 20.85 -13.92 16.57
CA TYR A 199 20.91 -13.46 15.20
C TYR A 199 22.35 -13.04 14.86
N ALA A 200 22.99 -13.75 13.93
CA ALA A 200 24.34 -13.44 13.46
C ALA A 200 24.43 -13.54 11.94
N ASN A 201 25.16 -12.60 11.31
CA ASN A 201 25.39 -12.63 9.85
C ASN A 201 26.18 -13.87 9.40
N MET A 202 27.23 -14.21 10.16
CA MET A 202 28.10 -15.37 9.93
C MET A 202 27.34 -16.69 9.70
N ASN A 203 26.16 -16.87 10.33
CA ASN A 203 25.34 -18.05 10.08
C ASN A 203 24.97 -18.19 8.61
N TYR A 204 24.56 -17.09 7.97
CA TYR A 204 24.17 -17.06 6.57
C TYR A 204 25.38 -17.01 5.62
N ASP A 205 26.54 -16.53 6.07
CA ASP A 205 27.77 -16.61 5.28
C ASP A 205 28.32 -18.03 5.23
N ILE A 206 28.26 -18.78 6.33
CA ILE A 206 28.55 -20.22 6.31
C ILE A 206 27.59 -20.92 5.34
N LEU A 207 26.30 -20.61 5.37
CA LEU A 207 25.33 -21.17 4.40
C LEU A 207 25.70 -20.79 2.95
N GLY A 208 26.12 -19.56 2.69
CA GLY A 208 26.62 -19.14 1.38
C GLY A 208 27.83 -19.97 0.94
N LEU A 209 28.77 -20.25 1.84
CA LEU A 209 29.94 -21.08 1.54
C LEU A 209 29.56 -22.54 1.29
N LEU A 210 28.56 -23.07 1.99
CA LEU A 210 27.99 -24.39 1.70
C LEU A 210 27.41 -24.46 0.29
N VAL A 211 26.71 -23.42 -0.16
CA VAL A 211 26.25 -23.33 -1.55
C VAL A 211 27.43 -23.45 -2.50
N GLU A 212 28.54 -22.75 -2.25
CA GLU A 212 29.72 -22.85 -3.12
C GLU A 212 30.33 -24.26 -3.15
N GLN A 213 30.54 -24.84 -1.97
CA GLN A 213 31.20 -26.15 -1.87
C GLN A 213 30.37 -27.26 -2.53
N VAL A 214 29.05 -27.24 -2.34
CA VAL A 214 28.15 -28.33 -2.77
C VAL A 214 27.69 -28.16 -4.22
N SER A 215 27.58 -26.93 -4.70
CA SER A 215 27.18 -26.66 -6.09
C SER A 215 28.36 -26.62 -7.06
N HIS A 216 29.58 -26.39 -6.57
CA HIS A 216 30.78 -26.07 -7.36
C HIS A 216 30.64 -24.82 -8.23
N GLN A 217 29.79 -23.88 -7.81
CA GLN A 217 29.63 -22.55 -8.41
C GLN A 217 29.99 -21.50 -7.35
N SER A 218 30.35 -20.27 -7.76
CA SER A 218 30.38 -19.19 -6.78
C SER A 218 28.97 -18.91 -6.26
N TYR A 219 28.87 -18.36 -5.05
CA TYR A 219 27.57 -18.06 -4.42
C TYR A 219 26.72 -17.16 -5.33
N GLU A 220 27.31 -16.09 -5.88
CA GLU A 220 26.60 -15.15 -6.74
C GLU A 220 26.07 -15.81 -8.02
N ASN A 221 26.85 -16.72 -8.61
CA ASN A 221 26.47 -17.43 -9.82
C ASN A 221 25.32 -18.42 -9.56
N TYR A 222 25.35 -19.13 -8.42
CA TYR A 222 24.27 -20.03 -8.05
C TYR A 222 22.95 -19.27 -7.87
N ILE A 223 22.96 -18.18 -7.07
CA ILE A 223 21.77 -17.35 -6.86
C ILE A 223 21.27 -16.77 -8.19
N ARG A 224 22.18 -16.29 -9.04
CA ARG A 224 21.82 -15.73 -10.35
C ARG A 224 21.16 -16.76 -11.27
N GLN A 225 21.74 -17.96 -11.40
CA GLN A 225 21.23 -19.00 -12.30
C GLN A 225 19.98 -19.69 -11.77
N HIS A 226 19.87 -19.91 -10.46
CA HIS A 226 18.83 -20.77 -9.88
C HIS A 226 17.68 -20.00 -9.22
N ILE A 227 17.82 -18.69 -8.99
CA ILE A 227 16.78 -17.86 -8.39
C ILE A 227 16.49 -16.62 -9.25
N LEU A 228 17.48 -15.76 -9.49
CA LEU A 228 17.24 -14.46 -10.11
C LEU A 228 16.80 -14.57 -11.58
N THR A 229 17.49 -15.39 -12.38
CA THR A 229 17.20 -15.55 -13.81
C THR A 229 15.85 -16.23 -14.06
N PRO A 230 15.50 -17.34 -13.38
CA PRO A 230 14.16 -17.94 -13.46
C PRO A 230 13.02 -16.99 -13.06
N LEU A 231 13.27 -16.08 -12.12
CA LEU A 231 12.30 -15.06 -11.69
C LEU A 231 12.34 -13.78 -12.53
N HIS A 232 13.22 -13.69 -13.53
CA HIS A 232 13.42 -12.50 -14.36
C HIS A 232 13.85 -11.24 -13.58
N MET A 233 14.56 -11.41 -12.47
CA MET A 233 15.17 -10.34 -11.66
C MET A 233 16.49 -9.87 -12.28
N ASN A 234 16.41 -9.34 -13.50
CA ASN A 234 17.57 -9.13 -14.36
C ASN A 234 18.48 -7.99 -13.91
N GLN A 235 17.97 -7.03 -13.15
CA GLN A 235 18.72 -5.89 -12.63
C GLN A 235 19.22 -6.11 -11.20
N THR A 236 18.87 -7.21 -10.54
CA THR A 236 19.43 -7.63 -9.24
C THR A 236 20.87 -8.17 -9.42
N TYR A 237 21.77 -7.75 -8.53
CA TYR A 237 23.18 -8.15 -8.50
C TYR A 237 23.76 -8.02 -7.08
N PHE A 238 25.00 -8.46 -6.88
CA PHE A 238 25.71 -8.33 -5.61
C PHE A 238 26.70 -7.16 -5.62
N LYS A 239 26.90 -6.50 -4.48
CA LYS A 239 27.83 -5.36 -4.33
C LYS A 239 29.27 -5.68 -4.77
N THR A 240 29.66 -6.96 -4.66
CA THR A 240 30.97 -7.50 -5.07
C THR A 240 31.19 -7.50 -6.58
N GLU A 241 30.12 -7.46 -7.37
CA GLU A 241 30.18 -7.61 -8.82
C GLU A 241 30.68 -6.35 -9.52
N ASN A 242 31.52 -6.57 -10.55
CA ASN A 242 31.94 -5.48 -11.43
C ASN A 242 30.87 -5.17 -12.48
N ILE A 243 29.97 -4.25 -12.15
CA ILE A 243 28.88 -3.83 -13.03
C ILE A 243 29.25 -2.66 -13.95
N THR A 244 28.54 -2.54 -15.08
CA THR A 244 28.75 -1.46 -16.05
C THR A 244 28.47 -0.09 -15.45
N LYS A 245 29.11 0.96 -15.99
CA LYS A 245 28.87 2.36 -15.59
C LYS A 245 27.38 2.74 -15.70
N ASN A 246 26.65 2.17 -16.65
CA ASN A 246 25.20 2.42 -16.80
C ASN A 246 24.41 1.83 -15.63
N ARG A 247 24.69 0.59 -15.21
CA ARG A 247 24.06 0.01 -14.01
C ARG A 247 24.37 0.81 -12.75
N LYS A 248 25.62 1.26 -12.59
CA LYS A 248 26.03 2.07 -11.42
C LYS A 248 25.25 3.39 -11.30
N LYS A 249 24.69 3.94 -12.38
CA LYS A 249 23.85 5.15 -12.34
C LYS A 249 22.48 4.93 -11.69
N HIS A 250 22.02 3.68 -11.62
CA HIS A 250 20.74 3.32 -11.01
C HIS A 250 20.87 2.98 -9.52
N LEU A 251 22.09 2.72 -9.03
CA LEU A 251 22.35 2.59 -7.60
C LEU A 251 22.09 3.92 -6.90
N ALA A 252 21.27 3.89 -5.86
CA ALA A 252 21.07 5.03 -4.99
C ALA A 252 22.40 5.41 -4.33
N GLN A 253 22.59 6.68 -4.02
CA GLN A 253 23.60 7.11 -3.07
C GLN A 253 23.09 6.77 -1.68
N GLY A 254 23.86 6.03 -0.88
CA GLY A 254 23.57 5.82 0.53
C GLY A 254 23.89 7.08 1.34
N TYR A 255 23.13 7.28 2.41
CA TYR A 255 23.25 8.44 3.29
C TYR A 255 23.27 8.01 4.76
N VAL A 256 23.88 8.83 5.61
CA VAL A 256 23.81 8.72 7.08
C VAL A 256 23.30 10.03 7.67
N GLU A 257 22.60 9.93 8.80
CA GLU A 257 22.12 11.08 9.57
C GLU A 257 23.08 11.36 10.73
N GLU A 258 23.67 12.55 10.74
CA GLU A 258 24.49 13.05 11.84
C GLU A 258 23.63 13.40 13.07
N LYS A 259 24.25 13.51 14.24
CA LYS A 259 23.57 13.87 15.51
C LYS A 259 22.82 15.21 15.48
N ASN A 260 23.17 16.10 14.56
CA ASN A 260 22.54 17.41 14.37
C ASN A 260 21.34 17.35 13.39
N GLY A 261 20.98 16.17 12.86
CA GLY A 261 19.93 15.97 11.85
C GLY A 261 20.38 16.26 10.42
N HIS A 262 21.66 16.54 10.19
CA HIS A 262 22.22 16.70 8.84
C HIS A 262 22.39 15.34 8.18
N VAL A 263 22.02 15.26 6.89
CA VAL A 263 22.13 14.03 6.12
C VAL A 263 23.25 14.17 5.10
N GLU A 264 24.25 13.31 5.21
CA GLU A 264 25.44 13.32 4.36
C GLU A 264 25.56 12.04 3.53
N ALA A 265 26.18 12.16 2.35
CA ALA A 265 26.40 11.02 1.49
C ALA A 265 27.51 10.13 2.07
N ASP A 266 27.21 8.84 2.20
CA ASP A 266 28.13 7.86 2.77
C ASP A 266 28.40 6.72 1.78
N ASN A 267 29.62 6.20 1.82
CA ASN A 267 30.05 5.05 1.05
C ASN A 267 31.03 4.23 1.91
N PRO A 268 30.51 3.50 2.90
CA PRO A 268 31.34 2.81 3.86
C PRO A 268 32.10 1.68 3.16
N ASP A 269 33.29 1.39 3.68
CA ASP A 269 33.94 0.12 3.37
C ASP A 269 33.00 -1.02 3.75
N TYR A 270 33.09 -2.13 3.02
CA TYR A 270 32.27 -3.31 3.26
C TYR A 270 33.13 -4.56 3.08
N PHE A 271 32.71 -5.64 3.72
CA PHE A 271 33.45 -6.88 3.72
C PHE A 271 32.79 -7.88 2.76
N LYS A 272 33.44 -8.25 1.66
CA LYS A 272 32.84 -9.10 0.61
C LYS A 272 32.44 -10.47 1.12
N GLY A 273 33.04 -10.96 2.20
CA GLY A 273 32.64 -12.24 2.79
C GLY A 273 31.22 -12.27 3.34
N ASP A 274 30.62 -11.13 3.67
CA ASP A 274 29.26 -10.99 4.21
C ASP A 274 28.20 -10.82 3.09
N THR A 275 28.59 -11.16 1.84
CA THR A 275 27.69 -11.09 0.67
C THR A 275 26.44 -11.96 0.79
N PRO A 276 26.50 -13.22 1.26
CA PRO A 276 25.32 -14.05 1.47
C PRO A 276 24.35 -13.53 2.54
N ALA A 277 24.83 -12.74 3.49
CA ALA A 277 24.03 -12.20 4.56
C ALA A 277 23.49 -10.79 4.27
N ALA A 278 24.19 -9.93 3.53
CA ALA A 278 23.81 -8.51 3.44
C ALA A 278 23.93 -7.82 2.05
N TYR A 279 24.77 -8.28 1.12
CA TYR A 279 25.17 -7.44 -0.03
C TYR A 279 24.47 -7.72 -1.36
N MET A 280 23.21 -8.16 -1.34
CA MET A 280 22.37 -8.10 -2.53
C MET A 280 21.89 -6.66 -2.78
N ILE A 281 21.85 -6.28 -4.06
CA ILE A 281 21.33 -5.02 -4.56
C ILE A 281 20.14 -5.30 -5.47
N SER A 282 19.02 -4.66 -5.18
CA SER A 282 17.77 -4.86 -5.94
C SER A 282 16.95 -3.57 -6.05
N SER A 283 15.90 -3.61 -6.87
CA SER A 283 14.90 -2.55 -7.00
C SER A 283 13.52 -3.09 -6.67
N THR A 284 12.57 -2.21 -6.36
CA THR A 284 11.18 -2.63 -6.12
C THR A 284 10.57 -3.30 -7.35
N THR A 285 10.97 -2.92 -8.57
CA THR A 285 10.55 -3.61 -9.80
C THR A 285 11.01 -5.06 -9.84
N ASP A 286 12.29 -5.32 -9.57
CA ASP A 286 12.82 -6.69 -9.58
C ASP A 286 12.31 -7.53 -8.40
N MET A 287 11.91 -6.90 -7.29
CA MET A 287 11.29 -7.60 -6.16
C MET A 287 9.86 -8.07 -6.43
N ILE A 288 9.17 -7.59 -7.48
CA ILE A 288 7.79 -8.02 -7.82
C ILE A 288 7.68 -9.55 -8.02
N PRO A 289 8.45 -10.18 -8.94
CA PRO A 289 8.36 -11.63 -9.14
C PRO A 289 8.76 -12.42 -7.89
N TRP A 290 9.76 -11.97 -7.13
CA TRP A 290 10.16 -12.57 -5.85
C TRP A 290 8.99 -12.61 -4.87
N VAL A 291 8.38 -11.45 -4.60
CA VAL A 291 7.25 -11.33 -3.67
C VAL A 291 6.03 -12.15 -4.14
N ASN A 292 5.72 -12.14 -5.44
CA ASN A 292 4.63 -12.93 -5.98
C ASN A 292 4.86 -14.43 -5.83
N MET A 293 6.09 -14.91 -6.04
CA MET A 293 6.46 -16.32 -5.78
C MET A 293 6.25 -16.66 -4.30
N GLN A 294 6.62 -15.77 -3.38
CA GLN A 294 6.45 -16.01 -1.95
C GLN A 294 4.97 -16.03 -1.50
N LEU A 295 4.13 -15.16 -2.07
CA LEU A 295 2.71 -15.09 -1.72
C LEU A 295 1.87 -16.23 -2.32
N ASN A 296 2.18 -16.61 -3.57
CA ASN A 296 1.44 -17.61 -4.33
C ASN A 296 2.39 -18.54 -5.12
N PRO A 297 3.15 -19.39 -4.42
CA PRO A 297 4.09 -20.30 -5.07
C PRO A 297 3.35 -21.36 -5.90
N LYS A 298 3.92 -21.73 -7.05
CA LYS A 298 3.34 -22.68 -8.01
C LYS A 298 4.26 -23.88 -8.22
N GLY A 299 3.69 -25.02 -8.60
CA GLY A 299 4.46 -26.21 -8.94
C GLY A 299 5.38 -26.67 -7.81
N THR A 300 6.63 -26.97 -8.15
CA THR A 300 7.67 -27.40 -7.21
C THR A 300 8.02 -26.34 -6.16
N ASP A 301 7.86 -25.05 -6.49
CA ASP A 301 8.18 -23.96 -5.57
C ASP A 301 7.26 -23.96 -4.34
N LYS A 302 6.05 -24.53 -4.45
CA LYS A 302 5.09 -24.57 -3.34
C LYS A 302 5.66 -25.27 -2.11
N SER A 303 6.35 -26.40 -2.30
CA SER A 303 6.97 -27.13 -1.19
C SER A 303 8.12 -26.33 -0.57
N LEU A 304 9.00 -25.79 -1.41
CA LEU A 304 10.16 -24.99 -0.98
C LEU A 304 9.75 -23.73 -0.23
N ILE A 305 8.76 -22.98 -0.73
CA ILE A 305 8.28 -21.75 -0.08
C ILE A 305 7.54 -22.08 1.23
N THR A 306 6.78 -23.17 1.27
CA THR A 306 6.16 -23.63 2.53
C THR A 306 7.23 -23.94 3.58
N GLN A 307 8.29 -24.65 3.18
CA GLN A 307 9.42 -24.95 4.06
C GLN A 307 10.21 -23.69 4.44
N SER A 308 10.32 -22.71 3.53
CA SER A 308 11.02 -21.45 3.77
C SER A 308 10.35 -20.60 4.86
N HIS A 309 9.02 -20.66 4.97
CA HIS A 309 8.23 -19.92 5.95
C HIS A 309 7.88 -20.78 7.18
N GLN A 310 8.38 -22.01 7.28
CA GLN A 310 8.15 -22.86 8.43
C GLN A 310 9.00 -22.37 9.61
N LYS A 311 8.38 -22.21 10.79
CA LYS A 311 9.07 -21.89 12.05
C LYS A 311 10.20 -22.88 12.31
N ARG A 312 11.38 -22.35 12.68
CA ARG A 312 12.57 -23.13 13.06
C ARG A 312 13.08 -22.78 14.46
N SER A 313 12.88 -21.55 14.92
CA SER A 313 13.25 -21.11 16.26
C SER A 313 12.33 -19.99 16.75
N GLU A 314 12.43 -19.67 18.04
CA GLU A 314 11.70 -18.58 18.69
C GLU A 314 12.59 -17.34 18.82
N THR A 315 11.99 -16.16 18.68
CA THR A 315 12.67 -14.86 18.81
C THR A 315 12.10 -14.05 19.97
N PRO A 316 12.23 -14.51 21.23
CA PRO A 316 11.51 -13.93 22.36
C PRO A 316 11.87 -12.47 22.67
N LYS A 317 13.00 -11.98 22.16
CA LYS A 317 13.47 -10.60 22.33
C LYS A 317 13.07 -9.67 21.19
N ASP A 318 12.54 -10.19 20.08
CA ASP A 318 12.12 -9.36 18.96
C ASP A 318 10.72 -8.76 19.23
N ALA A 319 10.60 -7.44 19.13
CA ALA A 319 9.36 -6.74 19.45
C ALA A 319 8.25 -6.93 18.39
N ASN A 320 8.62 -7.45 17.22
CA ASN A 320 7.82 -7.43 16.00
C ASN A 320 7.50 -8.84 15.46
N ALA A 321 8.23 -9.85 15.91
CA ALA A 321 8.11 -11.24 15.51
C ALA A 321 8.35 -12.18 16.69
N SER A 322 7.65 -13.31 16.71
CA SER A 322 7.80 -14.33 17.76
C SER A 322 8.71 -15.47 17.33
N ASP A 323 8.92 -15.65 16.02
CA ASP A 323 9.63 -16.80 15.48
C ASP A 323 10.54 -16.42 14.31
N TYR A 324 11.51 -17.29 14.04
CA TYR A 324 12.39 -17.21 12.88
C TYR A 324 12.28 -18.47 12.02
N ALA A 325 12.46 -18.30 10.71
CA ALA A 325 12.39 -19.32 9.68
C ALA A 325 13.61 -19.21 8.76
N THR A 326 13.50 -19.68 7.52
CA THR A 326 14.62 -19.66 6.57
C THR A 326 14.81 -18.26 5.97
N GLY A 327 15.51 -17.39 6.69
CA GLY A 327 15.80 -16.02 6.29
C GLY A 327 14.60 -15.09 6.45
N TRP A 328 13.68 -15.43 7.35
CA TRP A 328 12.43 -14.69 7.59
C TRP A 328 12.12 -14.67 9.08
N PHE A 329 11.70 -13.52 9.58
CA PHE A 329 10.96 -13.42 10.83
C PHE A 329 9.47 -13.70 10.58
N LEU A 330 8.81 -14.31 11.57
CA LEU A 330 7.40 -14.64 11.51
C LEU A 330 6.65 -13.95 12.66
N ASN A 331 5.49 -13.39 12.32
CA ASN A 331 4.48 -12.97 13.28
C ASN A 331 3.18 -13.73 12.96
N PRO A 332 2.99 -14.92 13.54
CA PRO A 332 1.84 -15.78 13.25
C PRO A 332 0.51 -15.14 13.61
N ASP A 333 0.46 -14.36 14.69
CA ASP A 333 -0.75 -13.66 15.16
C ASP A 333 -1.29 -12.67 14.13
N GLN A 334 -0.39 -12.03 13.37
CA GLN A 334 -0.75 -11.13 12.28
C GLN A 334 -0.66 -11.78 10.89
N HIS A 335 -0.38 -13.09 10.82
CA HIS A 335 -0.13 -13.83 9.57
C HIS A 335 0.97 -13.24 8.69
N GLN A 336 1.99 -12.62 9.31
CA GLN A 336 3.07 -11.93 8.61
C GLN A 336 4.33 -12.80 8.53
N VAL A 337 4.94 -12.78 7.35
CA VAL A 337 6.32 -13.20 7.09
C VAL A 337 7.07 -11.93 6.70
N LEU A 338 8.13 -11.57 7.42
CA LEU A 338 8.80 -10.30 7.25
C LEU A 338 10.30 -10.41 7.45
N HIS A 339 11.05 -9.45 6.94
CA HIS A 339 12.45 -9.30 7.30
C HIS A 339 12.84 -7.81 7.26
N PRO A 340 13.49 -7.29 8.31
CA PRO A 340 14.17 -6.00 8.26
C PRO A 340 15.57 -6.16 7.67
N GLY A 341 15.97 -5.24 6.81
CA GLY A 341 17.33 -5.13 6.30
C GLY A 341 17.92 -3.79 6.70
N THR A 342 19.04 -3.80 7.42
CA THR A 342 19.75 -2.59 7.85
C THR A 342 21.22 -2.69 7.47
N LEU A 343 21.75 -1.59 6.95
CA LEU A 343 23.17 -1.30 6.74
C LEU A 343 23.43 0.11 7.24
N PRO A 344 24.68 0.56 7.45
CA PRO A 344 24.96 1.91 7.95
C PRO A 344 24.25 3.03 7.17
N ASN A 345 24.11 2.88 5.85
CA ASN A 345 23.59 3.90 4.94
C ASN A 345 22.39 3.45 4.09
N TYR A 346 21.78 2.31 4.39
CA TYR A 346 20.56 1.80 3.76
C TYR A 346 19.64 1.14 4.77
N SER A 347 18.34 1.18 4.49
CA SER A 347 17.37 0.34 5.17
C SER A 347 16.36 -0.22 4.17
N SER A 348 15.87 -1.41 4.47
CA SER A 348 14.93 -2.15 3.65
C SER A 348 14.00 -2.94 4.54
N PHE A 349 12.80 -3.22 4.04
CA PHE A 349 11.83 -4.00 4.77
C PHE A 349 10.92 -4.73 3.78
N VAL A 350 10.87 -6.06 3.89
CA VAL A 350 9.90 -6.89 3.18
C VAL A 350 8.86 -7.39 4.17
N LEU A 351 7.58 -7.15 3.87
CA LEU A 351 6.44 -7.68 4.62
C LEU A 351 5.52 -8.42 3.66
N LEU A 352 5.19 -9.67 4.00
CA LEU A 352 4.24 -10.53 3.31
C LEU A 352 3.11 -10.87 4.29
N ASN A 353 1.87 -10.55 3.95
CA ASN A 353 0.70 -11.08 4.66
C ASN A 353 0.21 -12.34 3.93
N SER A 354 0.41 -13.49 4.56
CA SER A 354 0.12 -14.80 3.99
C SER A 354 -1.39 -15.10 3.88
N LYS A 355 -2.22 -14.47 4.71
CA LYS A 355 -3.68 -14.64 4.76
C LYS A 355 -4.35 -13.85 3.64
N GLU A 356 -4.10 -12.55 3.59
CA GLU A 356 -4.73 -11.63 2.63
C GLU A 356 -3.98 -11.55 1.29
N LYS A 357 -2.83 -12.24 1.18
CA LYS A 357 -1.97 -12.24 -0.02
C LYS A 357 -1.54 -10.83 -0.41
N ASN A 358 -1.20 -10.03 0.61
CA ASN A 358 -0.66 -8.69 0.47
C ASN A 358 0.85 -8.70 0.66
N ALA A 359 1.54 -7.75 0.06
CA ALA A 359 2.93 -7.48 0.37
C ALA A 359 3.25 -6.00 0.29
N VAL A 360 4.18 -5.59 1.14
CA VAL A 360 4.79 -4.26 1.12
C VAL A 360 6.30 -4.43 1.14
N VAL A 361 6.99 -3.85 0.16
CA VAL A 361 8.45 -3.77 0.14
C VAL A 361 8.86 -2.31 0.14
N ILE A 362 9.77 -1.96 1.05
CA ILE A 362 10.31 -0.62 1.19
C ILE A 362 11.83 -0.71 1.06
N LEU A 363 12.42 0.08 0.16
CA LEU A 363 13.86 0.21 -0.02
C LEU A 363 14.25 1.68 0.13
N ALA A 364 15.10 2.01 1.08
CA ALA A 364 15.49 3.39 1.41
C ALA A 364 17.02 3.54 1.44
N ASN A 365 17.50 4.71 1.03
CA ASN A 365 18.93 5.03 0.98
C ASN A 365 19.43 5.78 2.22
N LEU A 366 18.85 5.45 3.37
CA LEU A 366 19.22 5.93 4.71
C LEU A 366 18.90 4.79 5.69
N ASN A 367 19.76 4.57 6.67
CA ASN A 367 19.43 3.68 7.79
C ASN A 367 18.40 4.34 8.70
N THR A 368 17.22 3.74 8.86
CA THR A 368 16.15 4.28 9.70
C THR A 368 15.23 3.18 10.22
N ASP A 369 14.82 3.31 11.48
CA ASP A 369 13.86 2.42 12.14
C ASP A 369 12.40 2.67 11.70
N ALA A 370 12.19 3.60 10.76
CA ALA A 370 10.85 3.95 10.31
C ALA A 370 10.28 3.00 9.25
N THR A 371 11.14 2.25 8.53
CA THR A 371 10.69 1.35 7.46
C THR A 371 9.74 0.24 7.93
N PRO A 372 9.92 -0.43 9.09
CA PRO A 372 9.00 -1.47 9.55
C PRO A 372 7.61 -0.91 9.87
N ASN A 373 7.54 0.20 10.60
CA ASN A 373 6.27 0.83 10.99
C ASN A 373 5.52 1.41 9.79
N LEU A 374 6.24 1.96 8.81
CA LEU A 374 5.66 2.41 7.56
C LEU A 374 5.08 1.22 6.77
N ALA A 375 5.83 0.11 6.63
CA ALA A 375 5.36 -1.07 5.92
C ALA A 375 4.09 -1.66 6.56
N ARG A 376 4.04 -1.77 7.89
CA ARG A 376 2.83 -2.22 8.61
C ARG A 376 1.66 -1.27 8.43
N THR A 377 1.90 0.05 8.48
CA THR A 377 0.84 1.04 8.24
C THR A 377 0.24 0.87 6.84
N LEU A 378 1.10 0.70 5.82
CA LEU A 378 0.67 0.49 4.44
C LEU A 378 -0.02 -0.87 4.25
N ASN A 379 0.44 -1.93 4.92
CA ASN A 379 -0.22 -3.23 4.88
C ASN A 379 -1.61 -3.20 5.55
N HIS A 380 -1.71 -2.61 6.75
CA HIS A 380 -3.02 -2.41 7.41
C HIS A 380 -3.95 -1.55 6.54
N GLN A 381 -3.40 -0.58 5.82
CA GLN A 381 -4.18 0.15 4.85
C GLN A 381 -4.67 -0.75 3.69
N LEU A 382 -3.85 -1.63 3.13
CA LEU A 382 -4.30 -2.60 2.12
C LEU A 382 -5.48 -3.43 2.64
N GLU A 383 -5.37 -3.95 3.87
CA GLU A 383 -6.43 -4.74 4.53
C GLU A 383 -7.72 -3.93 4.73
N PHE A 384 -7.60 -2.69 5.22
CA PHE A 384 -8.73 -1.79 5.36
C PHE A 384 -9.37 -1.45 4.01
N PHE A 385 -8.55 -1.17 2.99
CA PHE A 385 -9.04 -0.85 1.65
C PHE A 385 -9.71 -2.03 0.97
N ASP A 386 -9.34 -3.27 1.28
CA ASP A 386 -10.06 -4.44 0.77
C ASP A 386 -11.52 -4.46 1.26
N GLN A 387 -11.75 -4.09 2.53
CA GLN A 387 -13.10 -3.92 3.08
C GLN A 387 -13.86 -2.77 2.39
N TYR A 388 -13.19 -1.65 2.05
CA TYR A 388 -13.80 -0.56 1.27
C TYR A 388 -14.03 -0.94 -0.19
N HIS A 389 -13.18 -1.78 -0.76
CA HIS A 389 -13.35 -2.28 -2.11
C HIS A 389 -14.62 -3.12 -2.21
N LYS A 390 -15.00 -3.82 -1.13
CA LYS A 390 -16.31 -4.47 -0.99
C LYS A 390 -17.46 -3.47 -1.00
N LEU A 391 -17.34 -2.33 -0.30
CA LEU A 391 -18.35 -1.27 -0.34
C LEU A 391 -18.47 -0.64 -1.74
N ASN A 392 -17.36 -0.35 -2.41
CA ASN A 392 -17.36 0.17 -3.79
C ASN A 392 -17.81 -0.89 -4.81
N TYR A 393 -17.60 -2.17 -4.53
CA TYR A 393 -18.17 -3.28 -5.28
C TYR A 393 -19.69 -3.35 -5.11
N ASP A 394 -20.20 -3.18 -3.89
CA ASP A 394 -21.65 -3.06 -3.66
C ASP A 394 -22.22 -1.87 -4.45
N VAL A 395 -21.51 -0.74 -4.49
CA VAL A 395 -21.88 0.41 -5.34
C VAL A 395 -21.91 0.06 -6.83
N GLN A 396 -20.99 -0.78 -7.31
CA GLN A 396 -21.02 -1.29 -8.69
C GLN A 396 -22.22 -2.22 -8.92
N GLN A 397 -22.56 -3.07 -7.96
CA GLN A 397 -23.74 -3.95 -7.99
C GLN A 397 -25.04 -3.13 -8.00
N TYR A 398 -25.08 -2.04 -7.25
CA TYR A 398 -26.23 -1.13 -7.18
C TYR A 398 -26.14 0.05 -8.16
N ALA A 399 -25.25 0.01 -9.16
CA ALA A 399 -25.02 1.12 -10.08
C ALA A 399 -26.30 1.57 -10.81
N LEU A 400 -27.18 0.61 -11.16
CA LEU A 400 -28.50 0.90 -11.73
C LEU A 400 -29.38 1.68 -10.76
N ILE A 401 -29.45 1.26 -9.49
CA ILE A 401 -30.26 1.93 -8.46
C ILE A 401 -29.71 3.34 -8.20
N ILE A 402 -28.40 3.49 -8.09
CA ILE A 402 -27.74 4.79 -7.86
C ILE A 402 -27.99 5.72 -9.05
N ALA A 403 -27.86 5.23 -10.28
CA ALA A 403 -28.17 6.00 -11.48
C ALA A 403 -29.65 6.45 -11.49
N LEU A 404 -30.58 5.56 -11.15
CA LEU A 404 -32.01 5.92 -11.04
C LEU A 404 -32.26 6.98 -9.97
N LEU A 405 -31.63 6.86 -8.79
CA LEU A 405 -31.75 7.85 -7.71
C LEU A 405 -31.20 9.21 -8.12
N ILE A 406 -30.08 9.25 -8.85
CA ILE A 406 -29.52 10.48 -9.43
C ILE A 406 -30.54 11.12 -10.37
N TRP A 407 -31.12 10.35 -11.30
CA TRP A 407 -32.13 10.86 -12.24
C TRP A 407 -33.38 11.37 -11.51
N ILE A 408 -33.85 10.67 -10.48
CA ILE A 408 -34.95 11.11 -9.63
C ILE A 408 -34.59 12.44 -8.95
N ALA A 409 -33.40 12.56 -8.38
CA ALA A 409 -32.95 13.78 -7.71
C ALA A 409 -32.82 14.96 -8.69
N ILE A 410 -32.31 14.73 -9.91
CA ILE A 410 -32.27 15.74 -10.99
C ILE A 410 -33.68 16.22 -11.34
N ILE A 411 -34.64 15.29 -11.49
CA ILE A 411 -36.04 15.62 -11.78
C ILE A 411 -36.65 16.44 -10.65
N ILE A 412 -36.39 16.08 -9.39
CA ILE A 412 -36.86 16.85 -8.22
C ILE A 412 -36.25 18.26 -8.21
N CYS A 413 -34.96 18.40 -8.46
CA CYS A 413 -34.29 19.71 -8.55
C CYS A 413 -34.86 20.56 -9.69
N ALA A 414 -35.04 19.98 -10.87
CA ALA A 414 -35.63 20.67 -12.03
C ALA A 414 -37.08 21.11 -11.73
N ALA A 415 -37.89 20.22 -11.15
CA ALA A 415 -39.25 20.55 -10.73
C ALA A 415 -39.27 21.65 -9.67
N GLY A 416 -38.34 21.62 -8.71
CA GLY A 416 -38.16 22.67 -7.70
C GLY A 416 -37.86 24.03 -8.32
N LEU A 417 -36.91 24.09 -9.26
CA LEU A 417 -36.55 25.30 -10.00
C LEU A 417 -37.73 25.84 -10.84
N ILE A 418 -38.42 24.97 -11.58
CA ILE A 418 -39.61 25.33 -12.36
C ILE A 418 -40.70 25.88 -11.43
N ASN A 419 -40.89 25.27 -10.26
CA ASN A 419 -41.90 25.71 -9.29
C ASN A 419 -41.53 27.07 -8.70
N ILE A 420 -40.28 27.28 -8.31
CA ILE A 420 -39.79 28.60 -7.87
C ILE A 420 -40.00 29.64 -8.97
N GLY A 421 -39.65 29.33 -10.21
CA GLY A 421 -39.86 30.19 -11.37
C GLY A 421 -41.34 30.50 -11.60
N TYR A 422 -42.22 29.50 -11.49
CA TYR A 422 -43.68 29.65 -11.59
C TYR A 422 -44.23 30.56 -10.50
N VAL A 423 -43.80 30.34 -9.24
CA VAL A 423 -44.16 31.17 -8.10
C VAL A 423 -43.75 32.63 -8.37
N ILE A 424 -42.50 32.88 -8.78
CA ILE A 424 -42.01 34.22 -9.13
C ILE A 424 -42.79 34.83 -10.32
N TYR A 425 -43.04 34.07 -11.38
CA TYR A 425 -43.73 34.53 -12.59
C TYR A 425 -45.17 34.92 -12.29
N HIS A 426 -45.92 34.03 -11.62
CA HIS A 426 -47.30 34.26 -11.27
C HIS A 426 -47.44 35.46 -10.32
N PHE A 427 -46.46 35.68 -9.44
CA PHE A 427 -46.37 36.88 -8.62
C PHE A 427 -46.03 38.15 -9.40
N LYS A 428 -45.17 38.12 -10.42
CA LYS A 428 -44.94 39.28 -11.29
C LYS A 428 -46.19 39.69 -12.06
N GLN A 429 -47.01 38.72 -12.46
CA GLN A 429 -48.24 38.95 -13.23
C GLN A 429 -49.43 39.37 -12.37
N GLN A 430 -49.55 38.83 -11.15
CA GLN A 430 -50.58 39.25 -10.20
C GLN A 430 -50.09 40.47 -9.42
N ARG A 431 -50.62 41.67 -9.71
CA ARG A 431 -50.50 42.89 -8.86
C ARG A 431 -51.20 42.73 -7.49
N ILE A 432 -51.15 41.54 -6.87
CA ILE A 432 -51.79 41.26 -5.59
C ILE A 432 -50.86 41.69 -4.47
N SER A 433 -51.21 42.85 -3.91
CA SER A 433 -50.62 43.42 -2.72
C SER A 433 -50.98 42.59 -1.49
N LYS A 434 -49.95 41.93 -0.93
CA LYS A 434 -49.43 42.18 0.42
C LYS A 434 -48.50 41.03 0.80
N ARG A 435 -47.19 41.30 0.82
CA ARG A 435 -46.29 40.67 1.82
C ARG A 435 -46.96 40.80 3.19
N PHE A 436 -46.63 39.96 4.18
CA PHE A 436 -47.06 40.25 5.55
C PHE A 436 -46.86 41.74 5.84
N ASN A 437 -47.92 42.43 6.27
CA ASN A 437 -47.90 43.89 6.47
C ASN A 437 -46.89 44.33 7.56
N SER A 438 -46.30 43.36 8.28
CA SER A 438 -45.25 43.53 9.27
C SER A 438 -43.87 43.31 8.65
N LYS A 439 -43.06 44.38 8.60
CA LYS A 439 -41.62 44.29 8.27
C LYS A 439 -40.90 43.27 9.18
N LEU A 440 -41.27 43.23 10.46
CA LEU A 440 -40.71 42.30 11.45
C LEU A 440 -40.92 40.84 11.05
N ILE A 441 -42.11 40.44 10.60
CA ILE A 441 -42.39 39.05 10.19
C ILE A 441 -41.59 38.68 8.94
N ASN A 442 -41.47 39.58 7.97
CA ASN A 442 -40.69 39.31 6.76
C ASN A 442 -39.19 39.19 7.07
N ILE A 443 -38.67 40.06 7.94
CA ILE A 443 -37.28 40.00 8.42
C ILE A 443 -37.07 38.68 9.18
N MET A 444 -37.99 38.29 10.06
CA MET A 444 -37.92 37.04 10.82
C MET A 444 -37.93 35.80 9.91
N ILE A 445 -38.81 35.73 8.91
CA ILE A 445 -38.84 34.61 7.96
C ILE A 445 -37.52 34.56 7.17
N PHE A 446 -37.01 35.71 6.72
CA PHE A 446 -35.74 35.78 6.01
C PHE A 446 -34.55 35.35 6.87
N THR A 447 -34.44 35.85 8.11
CA THR A 447 -33.36 35.49 9.03
C THR A 447 -33.41 34.02 9.44
N LEU A 448 -34.60 33.47 9.69
CA LEU A 448 -34.77 32.03 9.96
C LEU A 448 -34.38 31.18 8.75
N THR A 449 -34.76 31.61 7.54
CA THR A 449 -34.39 30.90 6.30
C THR A 449 -32.87 30.89 6.12
N LEU A 450 -32.23 32.05 6.28
CA LEU A 450 -30.79 32.19 6.16
C LEU A 450 -30.07 31.36 7.24
N GLY A 451 -30.55 31.41 8.48
CA GLY A 451 -30.03 30.58 9.57
C GLY A 451 -30.16 29.08 9.30
N LEU A 452 -31.28 28.64 8.73
CA LEU A 452 -31.50 27.23 8.37
C LEU A 452 -30.57 26.79 7.23
N ILE A 453 -30.36 27.63 6.21
CA ILE A 453 -29.41 27.36 5.12
C ILE A 453 -27.99 27.25 5.67
N ILE A 454 -27.57 28.17 6.54
CA ILE A 454 -26.24 28.13 7.16
C ILE A 454 -26.08 26.87 8.01
N LEU A 455 -27.08 26.53 8.83
CA LEU A 455 -27.08 25.35 9.69
C LEU A 455 -26.96 24.06 8.87
N ILE A 456 -27.78 23.90 7.83
CA ILE A 456 -27.77 22.73 6.95
C ILE A 456 -26.46 22.64 6.16
N SER A 457 -25.90 23.77 5.73
CA SER A 457 -24.60 23.81 5.06
C SER A 457 -23.46 23.42 6.01
N ALA A 458 -23.51 23.84 7.28
CA ALA A 458 -22.53 23.46 8.30
C ALA A 458 -22.63 21.97 8.66
N ILE A 459 -23.85 21.43 8.78
CA ILE A 459 -24.11 20.00 8.95
C ILE A 459 -23.56 19.21 7.77
N PHE A 460 -23.83 19.64 6.53
CA PHE A 460 -23.31 19.00 5.33
C PHE A 460 -21.78 19.02 5.28
N TYR A 461 -21.17 20.15 5.59
CA TYR A 461 -19.71 20.28 5.66
C TYR A 461 -19.08 19.32 6.69
N LYS A 462 -19.73 19.10 7.83
CA LYS A 462 -19.24 18.19 8.88
C LYS A 462 -19.66 16.73 8.71
N ALA A 463 -20.64 16.43 7.87
CA ALA A 463 -21.23 15.10 7.73
C ALA A 463 -20.19 13.97 7.48
N PRO A 464 -19.18 14.12 6.60
CA PRO A 464 -18.18 13.07 6.41
C PRO A 464 -17.44 12.71 7.69
N SER A 465 -17.06 13.73 8.47
CA SER A 465 -16.33 13.54 9.73
C SER A 465 -17.16 12.91 10.85
N TRP A 466 -18.50 13.01 10.78
CA TRP A 466 -19.40 12.38 11.74
C TRP A 466 -19.73 10.94 11.38
N ILE A 467 -19.81 10.62 10.09
CA ILE A 467 -20.11 9.28 9.60
C ILE A 467 -18.86 8.39 9.68
N ILE A 468 -17.69 8.95 9.36
CA ILE A 468 -16.40 8.25 9.41
C ILE A 468 -15.41 9.19 10.09
N GLN A 469 -15.09 8.90 11.36
CA GLN A 469 -14.32 9.77 12.27
C GLN A 469 -12.92 10.23 11.76
N SER A 470 -12.46 9.73 10.62
CA SER A 470 -11.16 9.99 10.00
C SER A 470 -11.21 10.63 8.60
N ILE A 471 -12.39 10.97 8.07
CA ILE A 471 -12.54 11.44 6.68
C ILE A 471 -13.02 12.89 6.62
N ASN A 472 -12.24 13.75 5.95
CA ASN A 472 -12.68 15.09 5.52
C ASN A 472 -13.26 15.03 4.09
N TRP A 473 -13.83 16.14 3.59
CA TRP A 473 -14.40 16.17 2.23
C TRP A 473 -13.37 15.86 1.14
N GLU A 474 -12.10 16.20 1.33
CA GLU A 474 -11.05 15.89 0.36
C GLU A 474 -10.86 14.38 0.21
N ILE A 475 -10.72 13.67 1.33
CA ILE A 475 -10.63 12.20 1.37
C ILE A 475 -11.95 11.59 0.91
N ALA A 476 -13.11 12.13 1.29
CA ALA A 476 -14.42 11.63 0.87
C ALA A 476 -14.61 11.73 -0.64
N LEU A 477 -14.23 12.86 -1.25
CA LEU A 477 -14.30 13.08 -2.69
C LEU A 477 -13.41 12.12 -3.48
N MET A 478 -12.31 11.68 -2.87
CA MET A 478 -11.43 10.66 -3.44
C MET A 478 -12.00 9.25 -3.20
N SER A 479 -12.55 8.99 -2.01
CA SER A 479 -12.94 7.65 -1.52
C SER A 479 -14.27 7.15 -2.08
N PHE A 480 -15.23 8.07 -2.29
CA PHE A 480 -16.54 7.73 -2.83
C PHE A 480 -16.54 7.85 -4.35
N SER A 481 -17.30 6.97 -5.01
CA SER A 481 -17.53 7.11 -6.44
C SER A 481 -18.16 8.48 -6.75
N PRO A 482 -17.71 9.20 -7.80
CA PRO A 482 -18.31 10.46 -8.26
C PRO A 482 -19.85 10.46 -8.36
N PRO A 483 -20.53 9.36 -8.76
CA PRO A 483 -21.99 9.27 -8.73
C PRO A 483 -22.61 9.38 -7.34
N ILE A 484 -21.99 8.79 -6.32
CA ILE A 484 -22.48 8.91 -4.93
C ILE A 484 -22.34 10.34 -4.45
N ILE A 485 -21.19 10.96 -4.72
CA ILE A 485 -20.95 12.36 -4.42
C ILE A 485 -22.00 13.23 -5.13
N MET A 486 -22.25 12.96 -6.41
CA MET A 486 -23.27 13.68 -7.19
C MET A 486 -24.68 13.48 -6.60
N LEU A 487 -25.05 12.27 -6.20
CA LEU A 487 -26.34 12.00 -5.55
C LEU A 487 -26.48 12.77 -4.23
N ILE A 488 -25.44 12.73 -3.39
CA ILE A 488 -25.39 13.47 -2.12
C ILE A 488 -25.56 14.98 -2.36
N LEU A 489 -24.84 15.53 -3.35
CA LEU A 489 -24.94 16.94 -3.73
C LEU A 489 -26.33 17.30 -4.27
N LEU A 490 -26.93 16.44 -5.10
CA LEU A 490 -28.28 16.66 -5.64
C LEU A 490 -29.34 16.63 -4.54
N ILE A 491 -29.25 15.71 -3.58
CA ILE A 491 -30.14 15.67 -2.41
C ILE A 491 -29.98 16.95 -1.58
N PHE A 492 -28.75 17.40 -1.34
CA PHE A 492 -28.47 18.64 -0.64
C PHE A 492 -29.08 19.86 -1.35
N ILE A 493 -28.90 19.96 -2.68
CA ILE A 493 -29.51 21.02 -3.50
C ILE A 493 -31.03 20.95 -3.44
N ALA A 494 -31.63 19.76 -3.52
CA ALA A 494 -33.08 19.60 -3.43
C ALA A 494 -33.64 20.12 -2.09
N ILE A 495 -32.95 19.86 -0.98
CA ILE A 495 -33.31 20.37 0.36
C ILE A 495 -33.25 21.90 0.37
N LEU A 496 -32.18 22.51 -0.17
CA LEU A 496 -32.05 23.96 -0.25
C LEU A 496 -33.16 24.59 -1.10
N LEU A 497 -33.45 24.02 -2.27
CA LEU A 497 -34.54 24.47 -3.15
C LEU A 497 -35.90 24.37 -2.45
N PHE A 498 -36.13 23.30 -1.68
CA PHE A 498 -37.35 23.13 -0.90
C PHE A 498 -37.50 24.20 0.17
N ILE A 499 -36.43 24.50 0.92
CA ILE A 499 -36.41 25.55 1.95
C ILE A 499 -36.69 26.91 1.31
N ILE A 500 -35.99 27.25 0.22
CA ILE A 500 -36.21 28.50 -0.51
C ILE A 500 -37.67 28.60 -0.96
N ARG A 501 -38.22 27.53 -1.56
CA ARG A 501 -39.62 27.47 -2.01
C ARG A 501 -40.59 27.65 -0.84
N LEU A 502 -40.35 26.99 0.29
CA LEU A 502 -41.18 27.13 1.49
C LEU A 502 -41.16 28.57 1.99
N SER A 503 -39.99 29.18 2.10
CA SER A 503 -39.82 30.57 2.53
C SER A 503 -40.49 31.55 1.58
N LEU A 504 -40.37 31.36 0.26
CA LEU A 504 -41.10 32.15 -0.74
C LEU A 504 -42.62 32.02 -0.55
N SER A 505 -43.12 30.81 -0.29
CA SER A 505 -44.56 30.60 -0.03
C SER A 505 -45.06 31.20 1.29
N LEU A 506 -44.20 31.28 2.31
CA LEU A 506 -44.53 31.89 3.60
C LEU A 506 -44.50 33.43 3.54
N LEU A 507 -43.57 33.99 2.77
CA LEU A 507 -43.46 35.45 2.54
C LEU A 507 -44.65 35.99 1.72
N TRP A 508 -45.27 35.16 0.88
CA TRP A 508 -46.34 35.56 -0.03
C TRP A 508 -47.53 34.59 0.05
N LYS A 509 -48.48 34.90 0.93
CA LYS A 509 -49.68 34.08 1.18
C LYS A 509 -50.80 34.41 0.19
N ASP A 510 -51.39 33.38 -0.43
CA ASP A 510 -52.56 33.52 -1.30
C ASP A 510 -53.82 33.87 -0.46
N THR A 511 -54.43 35.02 -0.72
CA THR A 511 -55.58 35.52 0.05
C THR A 511 -56.92 35.02 -0.46
N LYS A 512 -56.96 34.22 -1.55
CA LYS A 512 -58.23 33.80 -2.14
C LYS A 512 -59.05 32.82 -1.29
N SER A 513 -58.48 32.07 -0.33
CA SER A 513 -59.26 31.08 0.42
C SER A 513 -60.20 31.67 1.50
N LYS A 514 -60.01 32.92 1.94
CA LYS A 514 -60.92 33.54 2.93
C LYS A 514 -62.24 34.04 2.33
N LYS A 515 -62.31 34.32 1.03
CA LYS A 515 -63.54 34.85 0.39
C LYS A 515 -64.59 33.78 0.06
N GLN A 516 -64.21 32.50 -0.04
CA GLN A 516 -65.18 31.42 -0.31
C GLN A 516 -65.84 30.83 0.95
N ILE A 517 -65.24 30.96 2.13
CA ILE A 517 -65.82 30.43 3.38
C ILE A 517 -66.84 31.42 3.98
N LEU A 518 -66.71 32.73 3.70
CA LEU A 518 -67.67 33.74 4.16
C LEU A 518 -68.92 33.88 3.27
N ASN A 519 -68.87 33.43 2.01
CA ASN A 519 -70.02 33.46 1.08
C ASN A 519 -70.95 32.24 1.17
N LYS A 520 -70.70 31.26 2.06
CA LYS A 520 -71.58 30.11 2.29
C LYS A 520 -72.47 30.21 3.53
N ARG A 521 -72.49 31.37 4.22
CA ARG A 521 -73.38 31.62 5.38
C ARG A 521 -74.58 32.53 5.08
N TYR A 522 -74.80 32.91 3.82
CA TYR A 522 -76.00 33.63 3.37
C TYR A 522 -76.44 33.07 2.02
N VAL A 523 -77.05 31.88 2.02
CA VAL A 523 -78.09 31.46 1.07
C VAL A 523 -79.10 30.66 1.86
#